data_AF-K9RKK5-F1
#
_entry.id   AF-K9RKK5-F1
#
_cell.length_a   1.000
_cell.length_b   1.000
_cell.length_c   1.000
_cell.angle_alpha   90.00
_cell.angle_beta   90.00
_cell.angle_gamma   90.00
#
_symmetry.space_group_name_H-M   'P 1'
#
loop_
_entity.id
_entity.type
_entity.pdbx_description
1 polymer ?
#
loop_
_entity_poly.entity_id
_entity_poly.type
_entity_poly.pdbx_seq_one_letter_code
_entity_poly.pdbx_strand_id
1 'polypeptide(L)'
;MEGKIQISETEKLNIFEQIGEASGRYGKIDAKAHELLETVFEEVIQSRDEWIETLGEKLELKSNEWESEYSGIWNREKLTQDYAYQFNQDLSEELDNWINEELKENILQKPLESLDITIQFELEKLNHEFKTLKTLQEQESDDLTLLDNNQNDLISISYNGFWGGFGAIGVGAALVPVVFIAGPVLAIIAGLGAGLFGAGMLEESVKEKVIELGFEKFNDSIDDIFEKLIEMIISLFGERVEMASTQIAQAISLYENLLEQQENAHQETIEQLLADKAWISQKRSELERIQQDMKSIIQVY
;
A
#
# COMPACT_ATOMS: atom_id res chain seq x y z
N MET A 1 11.44 -25.02 42.69
CA MET A 1 10.75 -25.71 41.59
C MET A 1 10.01 -24.61 40.87
N GLU A 2 10.70 -23.97 39.93
CA GLU A 2 10.16 -22.89 39.10
C GLU A 2 9.54 -23.53 37.86
N GLY A 3 8.33 -23.10 37.52
CA GLY A 3 7.50 -23.70 36.48
C GLY A 3 8.06 -23.40 35.09
N LYS A 4 8.75 -24.37 34.49
CA LYS A 4 9.19 -24.31 33.10
C LYS A 4 8.12 -24.96 32.21
N ILE A 5 7.48 -24.17 31.36
CA ILE A 5 6.41 -24.62 30.46
C ILE A 5 7.04 -25.43 29.33
N GLN A 6 6.68 -26.72 29.22
CA GLN A 6 6.74 -27.43 27.95
C GLN A 6 5.42 -27.18 27.23
N ILE A 7 5.42 -26.26 26.28
CA ILE A 7 4.30 -26.12 25.37
C ILE A 7 4.21 -27.46 24.58
N SER A 8 3.02 -28.05 24.49
CA SER A 8 2.80 -29.36 23.87
C SER A 8 3.08 -29.33 22.36
N GLU A 9 3.37 -30.48 21.75
CA GLU A 9 3.50 -30.59 20.27
C GLU A 9 2.25 -30.05 19.54
N THR A 10 1.08 -30.14 20.18
CA THR A 10 -0.19 -29.60 19.69
C THR A 10 -0.15 -28.08 19.54
N GLU A 11 0.52 -27.37 20.44
CA GLU A 11 0.60 -25.92 20.43
C GLU A 11 1.68 -25.41 19.46
N LYS A 12 2.79 -26.15 19.28
CA LYS A 12 3.72 -25.90 18.16
C LYS A 12 2.99 -25.94 16.82
N LEU A 13 2.19 -26.99 16.61
CA LEU A 13 1.37 -27.15 15.41
C LEU A 13 0.37 -25.99 15.25
N ASN A 14 -0.26 -25.55 16.34
CA ASN A 14 -1.17 -24.41 16.31
C ASN A 14 -0.46 -23.11 15.90
N ILE A 15 0.76 -22.84 16.40
CA ILE A 15 1.53 -21.65 16.00
C ILE A 15 1.88 -21.71 14.50
N PHE A 16 2.29 -22.87 13.98
CA PHE A 16 2.52 -23.05 12.54
C PHE A 16 1.26 -22.83 11.71
N GLU A 17 0.10 -23.29 12.19
CA GLU A 17 -1.20 -23.02 11.55
C GLU A 17 -1.50 -21.53 11.49
N GLN A 18 -1.20 -20.77 12.55
CA GLN A 18 -1.38 -19.31 12.56
C GLN A 18 -0.43 -18.56 11.61
N ILE A 19 0.83 -19.01 11.47
CA ILE A 19 1.74 -18.47 10.45
C ILE A 19 1.18 -18.74 9.04
N GLY A 20 0.65 -19.94 8.82
CA GLY A 20 0.00 -20.33 7.58
C GLY A 20 -1.23 -19.47 7.27
N GLU A 21 -2.10 -19.26 8.26
CA GLU A 21 -3.28 -18.40 8.11
C GLU A 21 -2.88 -16.95 7.85
N ALA A 22 -1.94 -16.38 8.60
CA ALA A 22 -1.42 -15.03 8.35
C ALA A 22 -0.90 -14.85 6.92
N SER A 23 -0.14 -15.83 6.42
CA SER A 23 0.35 -15.85 5.03
C SER A 23 -0.80 -15.96 4.02
N GLY A 24 -1.81 -16.79 4.31
CA GLY A 24 -3.02 -16.92 3.50
C GLY A 24 -3.86 -15.64 3.45
N ARG A 25 -3.92 -14.88 4.55
CA ARG A 25 -4.57 -13.56 4.62
C ARG A 25 -3.89 -12.55 3.71
N TYR A 26 -2.56 -12.51 3.69
CA TYR A 26 -1.81 -11.68 2.74
C TYR A 26 -2.17 -12.04 1.30
N GLY A 27 -2.20 -13.33 0.95
CA GLY A 27 -2.59 -13.79 -0.38
C GLY A 27 -4.01 -13.36 -0.78
N LYS A 28 -4.96 -13.30 0.16
CA LYS A 28 -6.33 -12.80 -0.11
C LYS A 28 -6.34 -11.29 -0.38
N ILE A 29 -5.59 -10.51 0.39
CA ILE A 29 -5.47 -9.05 0.20
C ILE A 29 -4.83 -8.75 -1.16
N ASP A 30 -3.72 -9.42 -1.47
CA ASP A 30 -3.00 -9.26 -2.73
C ASP A 30 -3.86 -9.64 -3.93
N ALA A 31 -4.53 -10.79 -3.88
CA ALA A 31 -5.46 -11.21 -4.93
C ALA A 31 -6.60 -10.21 -5.13
N LYS A 32 -7.15 -9.66 -4.04
CA LYS A 32 -8.22 -8.67 -4.13
C LYS A 32 -7.74 -7.36 -4.75
N ALA A 33 -6.53 -6.92 -4.44
CA ALA A 33 -5.94 -5.73 -5.03
C ALA A 33 -5.75 -5.88 -6.55
N HIS A 34 -5.27 -7.04 -7.01
CA HIS A 34 -5.12 -7.34 -8.44
C HIS A 34 -6.48 -7.35 -9.17
N GLU A 35 -7.49 -8.02 -8.61
CA GLU A 35 -8.86 -8.06 -9.17
C GLU A 35 -9.45 -6.65 -9.35
N LEU A 36 -9.28 -5.81 -8.33
CA LEU A 36 -9.78 -4.43 -8.35
C LEU A 36 -8.98 -3.55 -9.32
N LEU A 37 -7.67 -3.73 -9.41
CA LEU A 37 -6.82 -3.01 -10.36
C LEU A 37 -7.19 -3.32 -11.81
N GLU A 38 -7.44 -4.59 -12.14
CA GLU A 38 -7.88 -4.98 -13.49
C GLU A 38 -9.20 -4.27 -13.85
N THR A 39 -10.15 -4.26 -12.94
CA THR A 39 -11.44 -3.56 -13.14
C THR A 39 -11.24 -2.05 -13.31
N VAL A 40 -10.41 -1.43 -12.46
CA VAL A 40 -10.09 -0.01 -12.56
C VAL A 40 -9.45 0.32 -13.91
N PHE A 41 -8.53 -0.50 -14.41
CA PHE A 41 -7.90 -0.23 -15.71
C PHE A 41 -8.87 -0.28 -16.87
N GLU A 42 -9.79 -1.25 -16.88
CA GLU A 42 -10.84 -1.31 -17.90
C GLU A 42 -11.70 -0.04 -17.87
N GLU A 43 -12.14 0.39 -16.68
CA GLU A 43 -12.96 1.59 -16.52
C GLU A 43 -12.20 2.88 -16.87
N VAL A 44 -10.92 3.00 -16.50
CA VAL A 44 -10.08 4.16 -16.84
C VAL A 44 -9.88 4.27 -18.35
N ILE A 45 -9.60 3.16 -19.04
CA ILE A 45 -9.41 3.15 -20.49
C ILE A 45 -10.71 3.56 -21.19
N GLN A 46 -11.84 2.96 -20.79
CA GLN A 46 -13.13 3.32 -21.38
C GLN A 46 -13.47 4.79 -21.14
N SER A 47 -13.33 5.26 -19.89
CA SER A 47 -13.63 6.64 -19.52
C SER A 47 -12.72 7.66 -20.21
N ARG A 48 -11.44 7.31 -20.38
CA ARG A 48 -10.49 8.09 -21.18
C ARG A 48 -11.01 8.27 -22.61
N ASP A 49 -11.39 7.18 -23.26
CA ASP A 49 -11.79 7.20 -24.67
C ASP A 49 -13.06 8.05 -24.85
N GLU A 50 -14.05 7.87 -23.97
CA GLU A 50 -15.29 8.66 -23.95
C GLU A 50 -15.02 10.16 -23.70
N TRP A 51 -14.09 10.48 -22.78
CA TRP A 51 -13.70 11.86 -22.50
C TRP A 51 -13.00 12.50 -23.70
N ILE A 52 -12.05 11.80 -24.34
CA ILE A 52 -11.34 12.29 -25.54
C ILE A 52 -12.30 12.55 -26.69
N GLU A 53 -13.28 11.68 -26.93
CA GLU A 53 -14.29 11.86 -27.98
C GLU A 53 -15.08 13.17 -27.84
N THR A 54 -15.36 13.58 -26.60
CA THR A 54 -16.15 14.81 -26.32
C THR A 54 -15.30 16.07 -26.11
N LEU A 55 -13.99 15.92 -25.86
CA LEU A 55 -13.08 17.01 -25.54
C LEU A 55 -13.00 18.06 -26.66
N GLY A 56 -13.00 17.61 -27.92
CA GLY A 56 -13.04 18.45 -29.13
C GLY A 56 -14.13 19.51 -29.07
N GLU A 57 -15.37 19.03 -28.96
CA GLU A 57 -16.58 19.86 -28.98
C GLU A 57 -16.64 20.81 -27.78
N LYS A 58 -16.19 20.35 -26.60
CA LYS A 58 -16.15 21.18 -25.39
C LYS A 58 -15.17 22.34 -25.51
N LEU A 59 -13.96 22.09 -26.02
CA LEU A 59 -12.96 23.13 -26.20
C LEU A 59 -13.34 24.10 -27.33
N GLU A 60 -13.96 23.63 -28.40
CA GLU A 60 -14.53 24.51 -29.43
C GLU A 60 -15.62 25.41 -28.85
N LEU A 61 -16.51 24.87 -28.02
CA LEU A 61 -17.55 25.65 -27.35
C LEU A 61 -16.97 26.73 -26.44
N LYS A 62 -16.01 26.36 -25.56
CA LYS A 62 -15.32 27.32 -24.67
C LYS A 62 -14.54 28.38 -25.46
N SER A 63 -14.00 28.03 -26.62
CA SER A 63 -13.25 28.99 -27.45
C SER A 63 -14.07 30.18 -27.96
N ASN A 64 -15.40 30.05 -28.05
CA ASN A 64 -16.29 31.16 -28.38
C ASN A 64 -16.23 32.28 -27.33
N GLU A 65 -15.91 31.93 -26.08
CA GLU A 65 -15.79 32.84 -24.94
C GLU A 65 -14.37 33.43 -24.82
N TRP A 66 -13.40 32.96 -25.62
CA TRP A 66 -12.05 33.52 -25.59
C TRP A 66 -12.04 34.95 -26.12
N GLU A 67 -11.44 35.84 -25.35
CA GLU A 67 -11.28 37.25 -25.71
C GLU A 67 -9.81 37.64 -25.62
N SER A 68 -9.40 38.57 -26.47
CA SER A 68 -8.05 39.12 -26.44
C SER A 68 -8.06 40.63 -26.62
N GLU A 69 -7.16 41.33 -25.93
CA GLU A 69 -6.91 42.75 -26.18
C GLU A 69 -6.10 42.99 -27.47
N TYR A 70 -5.52 41.93 -28.05
CA TYR A 70 -4.72 41.99 -29.26
C TYR A 70 -5.56 41.78 -30.51
N SER A 71 -5.24 42.50 -31.59
CA SER A 71 -5.93 42.32 -32.88
C SER A 71 -5.10 41.48 -33.84
N GLY A 72 -5.80 40.68 -34.67
CA GLY A 72 -5.17 39.84 -35.69
C GLY A 72 -4.42 40.62 -36.79
N ILE A 73 -4.62 41.94 -36.86
CA ILE A 73 -3.99 42.83 -37.85
C ILE A 73 -2.70 43.47 -37.31
N TRP A 74 -2.65 43.84 -36.02
CA TRP A 74 -1.56 44.64 -35.47
C TRP A 74 -0.61 43.85 -34.55
N ASN A 75 -1.11 42.86 -33.82
CA ASN A 75 -0.36 42.13 -32.79
C ASN A 75 -0.62 40.61 -32.83
N ARG A 76 -0.53 40.01 -34.02
CA ARG A 76 -0.93 38.60 -34.24
C ARG A 76 -0.19 37.57 -33.39
N GLU A 77 1.12 37.74 -33.19
CA GLU A 77 1.90 36.82 -32.34
C GLU A 77 1.38 36.83 -30.90
N LYS A 78 1.07 38.03 -30.37
CA LYS A 78 0.50 38.19 -29.04
C LYS A 78 -0.93 37.66 -28.94
N LEU A 79 -1.76 37.90 -29.97
CA LEU A 79 -3.11 37.31 -30.06
C LEU A 79 -3.06 35.77 -30.02
N THR A 80 -2.15 35.20 -30.81
CA THR A 80 -1.95 33.75 -30.89
C THR A 80 -1.47 33.19 -29.55
N GLN A 81 -0.52 33.87 -28.91
CA GLN A 81 -0.02 33.48 -27.59
C GLN A 81 -1.11 33.53 -26.52
N ASP A 82 -1.96 34.55 -26.55
CA ASP A 82 -3.06 34.73 -25.61
C ASP A 82 -4.11 33.62 -25.76
N TYR A 83 -4.53 33.31 -26.98
CA TYR A 83 -5.40 32.17 -27.23
C TYR A 83 -4.76 30.82 -26.94
N ALA A 84 -3.46 30.64 -27.19
CA ALA A 84 -2.77 29.41 -26.81
C ALA A 84 -2.74 29.23 -25.27
N TYR A 85 -2.63 30.31 -24.51
CA TYR A 85 -2.74 30.29 -23.06
C TYR A 85 -4.16 29.90 -22.61
N GLN A 86 -5.19 30.51 -23.21
CA GLN A 86 -6.61 30.18 -22.92
C GLN A 86 -6.95 28.74 -23.29
N PHE A 87 -6.53 28.23 -24.45
CA PHE A 87 -6.66 26.82 -24.83
C PHE A 87 -6.08 25.88 -23.77
N ASN A 88 -4.86 26.17 -23.31
CA ASN A 88 -4.20 25.35 -22.29
C ASN A 88 -4.97 25.40 -20.95
N GLN A 89 -5.42 26.59 -20.55
CA GLN A 89 -6.21 26.75 -19.33
C GLN A 89 -7.48 25.89 -19.38
N ASP A 90 -8.23 25.96 -20.48
CA ASP A 90 -9.48 25.20 -20.63
C ASP A 90 -9.24 23.70 -20.74
N LEU A 91 -8.20 23.27 -21.47
CA LEU A 91 -7.81 21.87 -21.55
C LEU A 91 -7.39 21.31 -20.19
N SER A 92 -6.65 22.11 -19.41
CA SER A 92 -6.24 21.72 -18.05
C SER A 92 -7.46 21.61 -17.14
N GLU A 93 -8.42 22.53 -17.23
CA GLU A 93 -9.67 22.47 -16.48
C GLU A 93 -10.49 21.22 -16.85
N GLU A 94 -10.62 20.89 -18.13
CA GLU A 94 -11.33 19.68 -18.57
C GLU A 94 -10.64 18.39 -18.08
N LEU A 95 -9.31 18.35 -18.09
CA LEU A 95 -8.55 17.22 -17.57
C LEU A 95 -8.69 17.12 -16.05
N ASP A 96 -8.60 18.24 -15.33
CA ASP A 96 -8.79 18.28 -13.88
C ASP A 96 -10.19 17.85 -13.47
N ASN A 97 -11.22 18.29 -14.20
CA ASN A 97 -12.59 17.88 -13.95
C ASN A 97 -12.76 16.38 -14.19
N TRP A 98 -12.24 15.84 -15.29
CA TRP A 98 -12.27 14.39 -15.54
C TRP A 98 -11.53 13.61 -14.45
N ILE A 99 -10.35 14.07 -14.02
CA ILE A 99 -9.59 13.41 -12.95
C ILE A 99 -10.35 13.43 -11.62
N ASN A 100 -10.98 14.55 -11.29
CA ASN A 100 -11.64 14.70 -10.00
C ASN A 100 -13.01 14.04 -9.94
N GLU A 101 -13.85 14.25 -10.94
CA GLU A 101 -15.23 13.76 -10.93
C GLU A 101 -15.31 12.32 -11.41
N GLU A 102 -14.55 11.96 -12.44
CA GLU A 102 -14.68 10.65 -13.06
C GLU A 102 -13.66 9.66 -12.51
N LEU A 103 -12.37 9.96 -12.62
CA LEU A 103 -11.32 9.05 -12.16
C LEU A 103 -11.38 8.83 -10.64
N LYS A 104 -11.41 9.90 -9.84
CA LYS A 104 -11.40 9.78 -8.37
C LYS A 104 -12.71 9.27 -7.80
N GLU A 105 -13.82 9.97 -8.09
CA GLU A 105 -15.10 9.71 -7.44
C GLU A 105 -15.82 8.49 -8.05
N ASN A 106 -15.86 8.36 -9.37
CA ASN A 106 -16.64 7.30 -10.01
C ASN A 106 -15.86 6.00 -10.16
N ILE A 107 -14.58 6.07 -10.54
CA ILE A 107 -13.77 4.88 -10.86
C ILE A 107 -12.99 4.37 -9.64
N LEU A 108 -12.21 5.23 -8.97
CA LEU A 108 -11.28 4.79 -7.93
C LEU A 108 -11.89 4.62 -6.55
N GLN A 109 -12.93 5.39 -6.22
CA GLN A 109 -13.49 5.41 -4.87
C GLN A 109 -13.89 4.02 -4.40
N LYS A 110 -14.86 3.38 -5.07
CA LYS A 110 -15.40 2.09 -4.60
C LYS A 110 -14.36 0.96 -4.58
N PRO A 111 -13.49 0.80 -5.58
CA PRO A 111 -12.43 -0.20 -5.53
C PRO A 111 -11.48 0.00 -4.35
N LEU A 112 -11.02 1.24 -4.12
CA LEU A 112 -10.14 1.52 -2.98
C LEU A 112 -10.85 1.24 -1.66
N GLU A 113 -12.10 1.68 -1.49
CA GLU A 113 -12.91 1.39 -0.31
C GLU A 113 -13.10 -0.13 -0.09
N SER A 114 -13.30 -0.89 -1.17
CA SER A 114 -13.44 -2.35 -1.11
C SER A 114 -12.15 -3.04 -0.69
N LEU A 115 -11.00 -2.60 -1.21
CA LEU A 115 -9.69 -3.12 -0.79
C LEU A 115 -9.46 -2.81 0.69
N ASP A 116 -9.78 -1.58 1.07
CA ASP A 116 -9.63 -1.05 2.41
C ASP A 116 -10.45 -1.84 3.45
N ILE A 117 -11.71 -2.14 3.15
CA ILE A 117 -12.56 -3.04 3.95
C ILE A 117 -11.96 -4.45 4.04
N THR A 118 -11.41 -4.97 2.94
CA THR A 118 -10.81 -6.31 2.90
C THR A 118 -9.58 -6.39 3.79
N ILE A 119 -8.69 -5.39 3.70
CA ILE A 119 -7.50 -5.28 4.54
C ILE A 119 -7.92 -5.23 6.01
N GLN A 120 -8.86 -4.35 6.36
CA GLN A 120 -9.33 -4.22 7.74
C GLN A 120 -9.87 -5.55 8.27
N PHE A 121 -10.74 -6.20 7.51
CA PHE A 121 -11.35 -7.47 7.91
C PHE A 121 -10.32 -8.58 8.16
N GLU A 122 -9.32 -8.69 7.28
CA GLU A 122 -8.29 -9.72 7.42
C GLU A 122 -7.33 -9.41 8.58
N LEU A 123 -6.95 -8.15 8.80
CA LEU A 123 -6.11 -7.75 9.92
C LEU A 123 -6.82 -7.86 11.28
N GLU A 124 -8.13 -7.57 11.34
CA GLU A 124 -8.93 -7.76 12.56
C GLU A 124 -9.00 -9.23 12.98
N LYS A 125 -9.14 -10.14 12.01
CA LYS A 125 -9.11 -11.58 12.29
C LYS A 125 -7.76 -12.03 12.82
N LEU A 126 -6.68 -11.57 12.20
CA LEU A 126 -5.32 -11.85 12.65
C LEU A 126 -5.08 -11.36 14.08
N ASN A 127 -5.57 -10.16 14.42
CA ASN A 127 -5.50 -9.62 15.78
C ASN A 127 -6.31 -10.46 16.77
N HIS A 128 -7.51 -10.92 16.38
CA HIS A 128 -8.34 -11.76 17.23
C HIS A 128 -7.66 -13.11 17.53
N GLU A 129 -7.12 -13.77 16.50
CA GLU A 129 -6.38 -15.03 16.60
C GLU A 129 -5.15 -14.87 17.52
N PHE A 130 -4.42 -13.78 17.37
CA PHE A 130 -3.28 -13.45 18.22
C PHE A 130 -3.68 -13.26 19.69
N LYS A 131 -4.76 -12.53 19.96
CA LYS A 131 -5.28 -12.34 21.33
C LYS A 131 -5.71 -13.66 21.97
N THR A 132 -6.36 -14.53 21.22
CA THR A 132 -6.77 -15.85 21.73
C THR A 132 -5.55 -16.68 22.11
N LEU A 133 -4.50 -16.71 21.28
CA LEU A 133 -3.25 -17.40 21.61
C LEU A 133 -2.61 -16.85 22.89
N LYS A 134 -2.53 -15.52 23.02
CA LYS A 134 -2.02 -14.87 24.24
C LYS A 134 -2.80 -15.33 25.48
N THR A 135 -4.13 -15.32 25.42
CA THR A 135 -4.95 -15.73 26.57
C THR A 135 -4.77 -17.20 26.95
N LEU A 136 -4.56 -18.08 25.97
CA LEU A 136 -4.29 -19.50 26.23
C LEU A 136 -2.93 -19.69 26.92
N GLN A 137 -1.90 -18.96 26.47
CA GLN A 137 -0.57 -18.99 27.10
C GLN A 137 -0.57 -18.42 28.53
N GLU A 138 -1.31 -17.33 28.77
CA GLU A 138 -1.44 -16.73 30.10
C GLU A 138 -2.24 -17.61 31.08
N GLN A 139 -3.21 -18.39 30.60
CA GLN A 139 -3.97 -19.32 31.44
C GLN A 139 -3.21 -20.59 31.81
N GLU A 140 -2.26 -21.02 30.99
CA GLU A 140 -1.42 -22.19 31.27
C GLU A 140 -0.18 -21.88 32.14
N SER A 141 0.13 -20.60 32.40
CA SER A 141 1.31 -20.24 33.19
C SER A 141 1.13 -19.02 34.09
N ASP A 142 1.26 -19.24 35.41
CA ASP A 142 1.24 -18.19 36.44
C ASP A 142 2.46 -17.24 36.40
N ASP A 143 3.47 -17.47 35.53
CA ASP A 143 4.76 -16.76 35.56
C ASP A 143 5.08 -15.97 34.27
N LEU A 144 4.13 -15.88 33.32
CA LEU A 144 4.34 -15.24 32.02
C LEU A 144 4.18 -13.70 32.08
N THR A 145 5.13 -13.05 32.76
CA THR A 145 5.30 -11.58 32.72
C THR A 145 5.99 -11.06 31.44
N LEU A 146 6.13 -11.91 30.40
CA LEU A 146 7.06 -11.67 29.28
C LEU A 146 6.42 -11.06 28.03
N LEU A 147 5.09 -11.01 27.94
CA LEU A 147 4.38 -10.40 26.81
C LEU A 147 4.07 -8.90 27.01
N ASP A 148 4.35 -8.35 28.20
CA ASP A 148 3.83 -7.04 28.64
C ASP A 148 4.58 -5.84 28.03
N ASN A 149 5.83 -6.00 27.57
CA ASN A 149 6.68 -4.87 27.18
C ASN A 149 6.76 -4.57 25.66
N ASN A 150 6.25 -5.44 24.79
CA ASN A 150 6.28 -5.23 23.33
C ASN A 150 4.89 -5.07 22.67
N GLN A 151 3.79 -5.14 23.45
CA GLN A 151 2.45 -5.40 22.90
C GLN A 151 1.45 -4.25 22.89
N ASN A 152 1.74 -3.11 23.51
CA ASN A 152 0.80 -1.98 23.46
C ASN A 152 0.71 -1.30 22.07
N ASP A 153 1.59 -1.65 21.13
CA ASP A 153 1.70 -0.95 19.83
C ASP A 153 1.64 -1.84 18.59
N LEU A 154 1.59 -3.17 18.72
CA LEU A 154 1.70 -4.04 17.54
C LEU A 154 0.51 -3.91 16.57
N ILE A 155 -0.65 -3.56 17.11
CA ILE A 155 -1.88 -3.32 16.35
C ILE A 155 -2.61 -2.14 17.01
N SER A 156 -1.89 -1.07 17.35
CA SER A 156 -2.52 0.24 17.58
C SER A 156 -2.93 0.77 16.20
N ILE A 157 -3.98 0.17 15.64
CA ILE A 157 -4.73 0.76 14.53
C ILE A 157 -5.24 2.07 15.10
N SER A 158 -4.55 3.16 14.79
CA SER A 158 -5.06 4.50 15.03
C SER A 158 -6.34 4.61 14.20
N TYR A 159 -7.46 4.35 14.88
CA TYR A 159 -8.84 4.40 14.38
C TYR A 159 -9.26 5.80 13.87
N ASN A 160 -8.36 6.78 13.86
CA ASN A 160 -8.65 8.16 13.52
C ASN A 160 -8.25 8.57 12.09
N GLY A 161 -7.86 7.64 11.22
CA GLY A 161 -7.24 8.03 9.94
C GLY A 161 -7.75 7.37 8.67
N PHE A 162 -8.33 6.18 8.73
CA PHE A 162 -8.50 5.39 7.50
C PHE A 162 -9.45 6.04 6.47
N TRP A 163 -10.48 6.73 6.97
CA TRP A 163 -11.50 7.37 6.15
C TRP A 163 -11.40 8.91 6.12
N GLY A 164 -10.29 9.47 6.61
CA GLY A 164 -10.07 10.91 6.69
C GLY A 164 -9.76 11.59 5.35
N GLY A 165 -10.37 11.16 4.25
CA GLY A 165 -10.35 11.77 2.92
C GLY A 165 -8.97 11.83 2.28
N PHE A 166 -8.63 10.92 1.37
CA PHE A 166 -7.35 11.01 0.63
C PHE A 166 -6.10 11.13 1.53
N GLY A 167 -6.17 10.69 2.79
CA GLY A 167 -5.05 10.78 3.71
C GLY A 167 -5.42 10.48 5.16
N ALA A 168 -5.08 9.27 5.61
CA ALA A 168 -4.34 9.09 6.88
C ALA A 168 -3.92 7.63 7.06
N ILE A 169 -3.12 7.16 6.11
CA ILE A 169 -1.96 6.33 6.43
C ILE A 169 -0.78 6.84 5.60
N GLY A 170 -0.06 7.86 6.08
CA GLY A 170 1.29 8.23 5.62
C GLY A 170 1.51 8.63 4.15
N VAL A 171 0.60 8.34 3.23
CA VAL A 171 0.72 8.61 1.80
C VAL A 171 -0.44 9.50 1.37
N GLY A 172 -0.29 10.78 1.72
CA GLY A 172 -1.17 11.86 1.25
C GLY A 172 -0.84 12.21 -0.20
N ALA A 173 -1.07 11.29 -1.13
CA ALA A 173 -1.08 11.62 -2.54
C ALA A 173 -2.50 12.07 -2.90
N ALA A 174 -2.78 13.36 -2.71
CA ALA A 174 -3.74 13.99 -3.61
C ALA A 174 -3.26 13.66 -5.03
N LEU A 175 -4.09 13.03 -5.88
CA LEU A 175 -3.82 12.99 -7.32
C LEU A 175 -3.91 14.46 -7.76
N VAL A 176 -2.82 15.19 -7.61
CA VAL A 176 -2.66 16.52 -8.15
C VAL A 176 -1.95 16.27 -9.47
N PRO A 177 -2.69 16.14 -10.57
CA PRO A 177 -2.08 16.26 -11.88
C PRO A 177 -1.49 17.67 -11.98
N VAL A 178 -0.23 17.84 -11.59
CA VAL A 178 0.54 19.03 -11.96
C VAL A 178 0.94 18.84 -13.43
N VAL A 179 -0.05 18.85 -14.32
CA VAL A 179 0.18 18.82 -15.76
C VAL A 179 0.32 20.26 -16.22
N PHE A 180 1.53 20.81 -16.07
CA PHE A 180 1.87 22.03 -16.78
C PHE A 180 2.01 21.70 -18.27
N ILE A 181 0.95 21.92 -19.06
CA ILE A 181 0.98 21.84 -20.53
C ILE A 181 1.73 23.07 -21.10
N ALA A 182 2.89 23.43 -20.53
CA ALA A 182 3.71 24.55 -20.98
C ALA A 182 4.35 24.28 -22.36
N GLY A 183 4.56 23.00 -22.70
CA GLY A 183 5.12 22.57 -23.98
C GLY A 183 4.24 22.88 -25.18
N PRO A 184 2.95 22.47 -25.19
CA PRO A 184 2.03 22.77 -26.29
C PRO A 184 1.82 24.27 -26.55
N VAL A 185 1.78 25.14 -25.52
CA VAL A 185 1.69 26.60 -25.74
C VAL A 185 2.86 27.12 -26.57
N LEU A 186 4.10 26.75 -26.22
CA LEU A 186 5.29 27.16 -26.98
C LEU A 186 5.32 26.53 -28.38
N ALA A 187 4.84 25.30 -28.53
CA ALA A 187 4.78 24.62 -29.81
C ALA A 187 3.72 25.21 -30.76
N ILE A 188 2.55 25.61 -30.24
CA ILE A 188 1.52 26.34 -30.99
C ILE A 188 2.09 27.67 -31.50
N ILE A 189 2.74 28.44 -30.62
CA ILE A 189 3.36 29.73 -30.97
C ILE A 189 4.46 29.54 -32.03
N ALA A 190 5.34 28.55 -31.86
CA ALA A 190 6.40 28.25 -32.82
C ALA A 190 5.86 27.73 -34.16
N GLY A 191 4.82 26.90 -34.15
CA GLY A 191 4.15 26.38 -35.35
C GLY A 191 3.43 27.48 -36.15
N LEU A 192 2.97 28.52 -35.47
CA LEU A 192 2.27 29.66 -36.08
C LEU A 192 3.21 30.79 -36.54
N GLY A 193 4.45 30.82 -36.05
CA GLY A 193 5.43 31.89 -36.25
C GLY A 193 6.17 31.97 -37.60
N ALA A 194 5.89 31.13 -38.60
CA ALA A 194 6.70 31.09 -39.84
C ALA A 194 5.97 31.17 -41.19
N GLY A 195 4.63 31.34 -41.25
CA GLY A 195 3.96 31.60 -42.54
C GLY A 195 2.58 30.97 -42.76
N LEU A 196 1.95 30.39 -41.74
CA LEU A 196 0.63 29.75 -41.89
C LEU A 196 -0.53 30.75 -42.01
N PHE A 197 -0.34 31.99 -41.60
CA PHE A 197 -1.39 33.00 -41.61
C PHE A 197 -1.13 34.08 -42.68
N GLY A 198 -1.94 34.08 -43.74
CA GLY A 198 -1.96 35.18 -44.72
C GLY A 198 -2.29 36.53 -44.09
N ALA A 199 -1.88 37.62 -44.73
CA ALA A 199 -2.26 38.98 -44.32
C ALA A 199 -3.79 39.14 -44.44
N GLY A 200 -4.49 39.45 -43.34
CA GLY A 200 -5.94 39.70 -43.32
C GLY A 200 -6.83 38.59 -42.77
N MET A 201 -6.27 37.55 -42.16
CA MET A 201 -7.06 36.52 -41.47
C MET A 201 -7.81 37.10 -40.27
N LEU A 202 -9.05 36.64 -40.06
CA LEU A 202 -9.93 37.07 -38.98
C LEU A 202 -9.52 36.46 -37.63
N GLU A 203 -9.97 37.05 -36.55
CA GLU A 203 -9.71 36.56 -35.19
C GLU A 203 -10.20 35.12 -34.97
N GLU A 204 -11.39 34.79 -35.50
CA GLU A 204 -11.97 33.43 -35.48
C GLU A 204 -11.03 32.38 -36.08
N SER A 205 -10.41 32.69 -37.22
CA SER A 205 -9.47 31.77 -37.87
C SER A 205 -8.15 31.58 -37.11
N VAL A 206 -7.83 32.48 -36.16
CA VAL A 206 -6.70 32.27 -35.24
C VAL A 206 -7.11 31.29 -34.14
N LYS A 207 -8.32 31.42 -33.58
CA LYS A 207 -8.86 30.47 -32.59
C LYS A 207 -8.92 29.05 -33.14
N GLU A 208 -9.55 28.85 -34.29
CA GLU A 208 -9.64 27.54 -34.98
C GLU A 208 -8.25 26.90 -35.11
N LYS A 209 -7.24 27.67 -35.52
CA LYS A 209 -5.89 27.15 -35.72
C LYS A 209 -5.15 26.86 -34.42
N VAL A 210 -5.38 27.64 -33.38
CA VAL A 210 -4.87 27.37 -32.03
C VAL A 210 -5.46 26.06 -31.50
N ILE A 211 -6.76 25.84 -31.70
CA ILE A 211 -7.43 24.58 -31.31
C ILE A 211 -6.85 23.40 -32.08
N GLU A 212 -6.75 23.49 -33.42
CA GLU A 212 -6.21 22.41 -34.26
C GLU A 212 -4.78 22.01 -33.83
N LEU A 213 -3.89 22.99 -33.68
CA LEU A 213 -2.50 22.72 -33.27
C LEU A 213 -2.40 22.31 -31.80
N GLY A 214 -3.27 22.85 -30.95
CA GLY A 214 -3.37 22.46 -29.55
C GLY A 214 -3.76 20.99 -29.39
N PHE A 215 -4.76 20.53 -30.14
CA PHE A 215 -5.16 19.13 -30.17
C PHE A 215 -4.09 18.21 -30.76
N GLU A 216 -3.39 18.63 -31.82
CA GLU A 216 -2.26 17.88 -32.36
C GLU A 216 -1.20 17.63 -31.26
N LYS A 217 -0.81 18.68 -30.53
CA LYS A 217 0.19 18.58 -29.46
C LYS A 217 -0.33 17.84 -28.23
N PHE A 218 -1.61 17.97 -27.93
CA PHE A 218 -2.24 17.21 -26.86
C PHE A 218 -2.23 15.72 -27.18
N ASN A 219 -2.65 15.32 -28.39
CA ASN A 219 -2.62 13.94 -28.87
C ASN A 219 -1.19 13.36 -28.83
N ASP A 220 -0.16 14.16 -29.13
CA ASP A 220 1.23 13.72 -29.00
C ASP A 220 1.64 13.40 -27.55
N SER A 221 0.94 13.98 -26.55
CA SER A 221 1.28 13.90 -25.12
C SER A 221 0.33 13.07 -24.27
N ILE A 222 -0.84 12.70 -24.82
CA ILE A 222 -1.94 12.18 -24.01
C ILE A 222 -1.62 10.79 -23.46
N ASP A 223 -0.95 9.95 -24.24
CA ASP A 223 -0.50 8.64 -23.77
C ASP A 223 0.46 8.76 -22.58
N ASP A 224 1.42 9.69 -22.61
CA ASP A 224 2.36 9.93 -21.49
C ASP A 224 1.64 10.43 -20.23
N ILE A 225 0.59 11.25 -20.39
CA ILE A 225 -0.24 11.73 -19.28
C ILE A 225 -0.97 10.54 -18.64
N PHE A 226 -1.60 9.70 -19.46
CA PHE A 226 -2.34 8.55 -18.97
C PHE A 226 -1.44 7.45 -18.40
N GLU A 227 -0.25 7.24 -18.94
CA GLU A 227 0.74 6.32 -18.37
C GLU A 227 1.09 6.72 -16.94
N LYS A 228 1.36 8.02 -16.70
CA LYS A 228 1.62 8.54 -15.34
C LYS A 228 0.42 8.39 -14.41
N LEU A 229 -0.80 8.55 -14.92
CA LEU A 229 -2.01 8.31 -14.13
C LEU A 229 -2.15 6.83 -13.76
N ILE A 230 -1.88 5.92 -14.69
CA ILE A 230 -1.89 4.47 -14.44
C ILE A 230 -0.82 4.09 -13.41
N GLU A 231 0.41 4.60 -13.54
CA GLU A 231 1.47 4.41 -12.55
C GLU A 231 1.05 4.88 -11.15
N MET A 232 0.37 6.03 -11.08
CA MET A 232 -0.13 6.58 -9.83
C MET A 232 -1.22 5.68 -9.20
N ILE A 233 -2.13 5.14 -10.02
CA ILE A 233 -3.15 4.18 -9.59
C ILE A 233 -2.49 2.90 -9.06
N ILE A 234 -1.51 2.35 -9.78
CA ILE A 234 -0.75 1.17 -9.33
C ILE A 234 -0.11 1.43 -7.97
N SER A 235 0.53 2.60 -7.79
CA SER A 235 1.13 2.99 -6.51
C SER A 235 0.11 3.01 -5.39
N LEU A 236 -1.07 3.59 -5.61
CA LEU A 236 -2.12 3.69 -4.59
C LEU A 236 -2.59 2.33 -4.06
N PHE A 237 -2.73 1.34 -4.94
CA PHE A 237 -3.08 -0.02 -4.56
C PHE A 237 -1.89 -0.74 -3.91
N GLY A 238 -0.71 -0.62 -4.50
CA GLY A 238 0.53 -1.23 -4.02
C GLY A 238 0.89 -0.81 -2.60
N GLU A 239 0.81 0.48 -2.29
CA GLU A 239 1.11 1.02 -0.95
C GLU A 239 0.18 0.45 0.14
N ARG A 240 -1.11 0.24 -0.17
CA ARG A 240 -2.07 -0.38 0.75
C ARG A 240 -1.74 -1.84 1.01
N VAL A 241 -1.40 -2.58 -0.05
CA VAL A 241 -0.99 -3.99 0.07
C VAL A 241 0.32 -4.12 0.84
N GLU A 242 1.31 -3.25 0.56
CA GLU A 242 2.61 -3.25 1.24
C GLU A 242 2.47 -2.98 2.75
N MET A 243 1.59 -2.05 3.10
CA MET A 243 1.29 -1.76 4.49
C MET A 243 0.62 -2.94 5.21
N ALA A 244 -0.37 -3.58 4.57
CA ALA A 244 -0.98 -4.80 5.10
C ALA A 244 0.06 -5.93 5.23
N SER A 245 0.92 -6.09 4.23
CA SER A 245 2.03 -7.05 4.22
C SER A 245 2.99 -6.81 5.39
N THR A 246 3.31 -5.56 5.69
CA THR A 246 4.20 -5.20 6.80
C THR A 246 3.61 -5.64 8.14
N GLN A 247 2.31 -5.41 8.34
CA GLN A 247 1.62 -5.81 9.57
C GLN A 247 1.52 -7.33 9.71
N ILE A 248 1.22 -8.02 8.60
CA ILE A 248 1.19 -9.50 8.58
C ILE A 248 2.58 -10.07 8.87
N ALA A 249 3.64 -9.49 8.30
CA ALA A 249 5.02 -9.91 8.57
C ALA A 249 5.41 -9.72 10.04
N GLN A 250 4.97 -8.61 10.67
CA GLN A 250 5.16 -8.41 12.11
C GLN A 250 4.45 -9.48 12.93
N ALA A 251 3.21 -9.83 12.59
CA ALA A 251 2.48 -10.90 13.25
C ALA A 251 3.18 -12.26 13.10
N ILE A 252 3.67 -12.59 11.90
CA ILE A 252 4.46 -13.81 11.64
C ILE A 252 5.72 -13.83 12.51
N SER A 253 6.46 -12.72 12.59
CA SER A 253 7.68 -12.63 13.42
C SER A 253 7.38 -12.87 14.90
N LEU A 254 6.21 -12.47 15.41
CA LEU A 254 5.82 -12.81 16.78
C LEU A 254 5.59 -14.30 16.96
N TYR A 255 4.92 -14.95 16.02
CA TYR A 255 4.75 -16.40 16.04
C TYR A 255 6.10 -17.13 15.98
N GLU A 256 7.02 -16.67 15.14
CA GLU A 256 8.38 -17.22 15.06
C GLU A 256 9.14 -17.04 16.40
N ASN A 257 9.06 -15.86 17.02
CA ASN A 257 9.66 -15.61 18.33
C ASN A 257 9.08 -16.52 19.42
N LEU A 258 7.77 -16.80 19.40
CA LEU A 258 7.14 -17.74 20.33
C LEU A 258 7.68 -19.16 20.14
N LEU A 259 7.87 -19.60 18.89
CA LEU A 259 8.49 -20.90 18.59
C LEU A 259 9.94 -20.97 19.06
N GLU A 260 10.74 -19.92 18.84
CA GLU A 260 12.14 -19.87 19.26
C GLU A 260 12.28 -19.92 20.78
N GLN A 261 11.48 -19.14 21.52
CA GLN A 261 11.49 -19.15 22.98
C GLN A 261 11.16 -20.53 23.55
N GLN A 262 10.20 -21.24 22.93
CA GLN A 262 9.88 -22.60 23.32
C GLN A 262 11.03 -23.56 23.08
N GLU A 263 11.67 -23.51 21.91
CA GLU A 263 12.77 -24.40 21.58
C GLU A 263 13.94 -24.21 22.56
N ASN A 264 14.24 -22.97 22.91
CA ASN A 264 15.25 -22.64 23.92
C ASN A 264 14.87 -23.19 25.31
N ALA A 265 13.63 -23.00 25.76
CA ALA A 265 13.16 -23.54 27.05
C ALA A 265 13.20 -25.07 27.09
N HIS A 266 12.87 -25.73 25.98
CA HIS A 266 12.94 -27.18 25.85
C HIS A 266 14.38 -27.69 25.92
N GLN A 267 15.29 -27.06 25.20
CA GLN A 267 16.71 -27.41 25.18
C GLN A 267 17.35 -27.25 26.57
N GLU A 268 17.10 -26.13 27.26
CA GLU A 268 17.55 -25.93 28.64
C GLU A 268 17.01 -27.01 29.59
N THR A 269 15.74 -27.40 29.42
CA THR A 269 15.12 -28.45 30.23
C THR A 269 15.80 -29.79 30.00
N ILE A 270 16.12 -30.15 28.75
CA ILE A 270 16.86 -31.38 28.44
C ILE A 270 18.24 -31.36 29.09
N GLU A 271 18.97 -30.25 28.97
CA GLU A 271 20.30 -30.11 29.58
C GLU A 271 20.26 -30.25 31.10
N GLN A 272 19.25 -29.66 31.74
CA GLN A 272 19.03 -29.76 33.18
C GLN A 272 18.67 -31.20 33.60
N LEU A 273 17.84 -31.88 32.83
CA LEU A 273 17.47 -33.28 33.06
C LEU A 273 18.67 -34.23 32.90
N LEU A 274 19.56 -33.94 31.95
CA LEU A 274 20.82 -34.67 31.78
C LEU A 274 21.77 -34.43 32.96
N ALA A 275 21.88 -33.19 33.43
CA ALA A 275 22.67 -32.84 34.61
C ALA A 275 22.13 -33.52 35.88
N ASP A 276 20.81 -33.53 36.07
CA ASP A 276 20.15 -34.22 37.19
C ASP A 276 20.36 -35.73 37.13
N LYS A 277 20.24 -36.35 35.95
CA LYS A 277 20.54 -37.78 35.76
C LYS A 277 22.01 -38.12 36.08
N ALA A 278 22.94 -37.25 35.67
CA ALA A 278 24.36 -37.41 35.98
C ALA A 278 24.61 -37.30 37.49
N TRP A 279 23.99 -36.32 38.15
CA TRP A 279 24.07 -36.12 39.60
C TRP A 279 23.47 -37.30 40.38
N ILE A 280 22.30 -37.81 39.97
CA ILE A 280 21.67 -39.00 40.56
C ILE A 280 22.58 -40.23 40.43
N SER A 281 23.21 -40.42 39.26
CA SER A 281 24.15 -41.53 39.03
C SER A 281 25.39 -41.44 39.92
N GLN A 282 25.93 -40.22 40.11
CA GLN A 282 27.03 -39.98 41.02
C GLN A 282 26.65 -40.34 42.46
N LYS A 283 25.50 -39.87 42.95
CA LYS A 283 25.03 -40.14 44.31
C LYS A 283 24.79 -41.63 44.57
N ARG A 284 24.27 -42.36 43.57
CA ARG A 284 24.13 -43.82 43.64
C ARG A 284 25.49 -44.52 43.82
N SER A 285 26.50 -44.11 43.07
CA SER A 285 27.85 -44.66 43.16
C SER A 285 28.51 -44.39 44.53
N GLU A 286 28.31 -43.19 45.08
CA GLU A 286 28.76 -42.85 46.43
C GLU A 286 28.10 -43.75 47.51
N LEU A 287 26.79 -43.99 47.40
CA LEU A 287 26.06 -44.87 48.31
C LEU A 287 26.51 -46.33 48.21
N GLU A 288 26.77 -46.84 47.02
CA GLU A 288 27.29 -48.20 46.80
C GLU A 288 28.67 -48.38 47.43
N ARG A 289 29.54 -47.37 47.29
CA ARG A 289 30.86 -47.37 47.92
C ARG A 289 30.75 -47.38 49.44
N ILE A 290 29.89 -46.53 50.00
CA ILE A 290 29.62 -46.48 51.45
C ILE A 290 29.08 -47.84 51.95
N GLN A 291 28.23 -48.52 51.17
CA GLN A 291 27.73 -49.85 51.53
C GLN A 291 28.80 -50.94 51.47
N GLN A 292 29.71 -50.89 50.49
CA GLN A 292 30.87 -51.78 50.43
C GLN A 292 31.83 -51.55 51.59
N ASP A 293 32.13 -50.28 51.89
CA ASP A 293 33.00 -49.90 53.02
C ASP A 293 32.41 -50.40 54.34
N MET A 294 31.10 -50.22 54.58
CA MET A 294 30.43 -50.76 55.76
C MET A 294 30.48 -52.29 55.83
N LYS A 295 30.25 -53.00 54.72
CA LYS A 295 30.39 -54.47 54.68
C LYS A 295 31.81 -54.92 55.01
N SER A 296 32.82 -54.21 54.53
CA SER A 296 34.22 -54.51 54.81
C SER A 296 34.57 -54.31 56.29
N ILE A 297 34.02 -53.28 56.94
CA ILE A 297 34.19 -53.02 58.38
C ILE A 297 33.54 -54.13 59.22
N ILE A 298 32.35 -54.60 58.82
CA ILE A 298 31.63 -55.67 59.53
C ILE A 298 32.32 -57.04 59.37
N GLN A 299 33.06 -57.28 58.29
CA GLN A 299 33.80 -58.54 58.06
C GLN A 299 35.16 -58.61 58.78
N VAL A 300 35.64 -57.51 59.35
CA VAL A 300 36.93 -57.43 60.08
C VAL A 300 36.74 -57.66 61.60
N TYR A 301 35.51 -57.77 62.07
CA TYR A 301 35.14 -58.16 63.44
C TYR A 301 34.52 -59.57 63.46
#